data_AF-A0A174NWL6-F1
#
_entry.id   AF-A0A174NWL6-F1
#
_cell.length_a   1.000
_cell.length_b   1.000
_cell.length_c   1.000
_cell.angle_alpha   90.00
_cell.angle_beta   90.00
_cell.angle_gamma   90.00
#
_symmetry.space_group_name_H-M   'P 1'
#
loop_
_entity.id
_entity.type
_entity.pdbx_description
1 polymer ?
#
loop_
_entity_poly.entity_id
_entity_poly.type
_entity_poly.pdbx_seq_one_letter_code
_entity_poly.pdbx_strand_id
1 'polypeptide(L)'
;MGKFLLILGRGVGQVMFQNNALSGALMLVGILLNSWQMALLAVAGNVISTLTAYISGYSREDINNGLYGFNGTLVGIAVGVFMSVTVGSLIWLVLASCLSTWIARLLGLQRFLPGFTAPFILAVWILLAVCAWMFPALLLSSGDASGEQSLAFFRAFSLNIGQVMFQGSSIGPVCSFFWEFWSIRV
;
A
#
# COMPACT_ATOMS: atom_id res chain seq x y z
N MET A 1 -13.75 5.87 -18.09
CA MET A 1 -12.58 6.35 -17.33
C MET A 1 -12.92 6.68 -15.87
N GLY A 2 -13.86 7.59 -15.57
CA GLY A 2 -14.12 8.06 -14.20
C GLY A 2 -14.44 6.99 -13.15
N LYS A 3 -15.22 5.95 -13.50
CA LYS A 3 -15.53 4.85 -12.56
C LYS A 3 -14.30 4.09 -12.08
N PHE A 4 -13.33 3.85 -12.95
CA PHE A 4 -12.12 3.10 -12.58
C PHE A 4 -11.24 3.91 -11.62
N LEU A 5 -11.12 5.22 -11.83
CA LEU A 5 -10.39 6.10 -10.90
C LEU A 5 -11.01 6.10 -9.50
N LEU A 6 -12.34 6.07 -9.39
CA LEU A 6 -13.03 5.96 -8.10
C LEU A 6 -12.74 4.62 -7.41
N ILE A 7 -12.62 3.53 -8.18
CA ILE A 7 -12.27 2.21 -7.65
C ILE A 7 -10.83 2.21 -7.11
N LEU A 8 -9.88 2.76 -7.87
CA LEU A 8 -8.49 2.88 -7.42
C LEU A 8 -8.40 3.75 -6.17
N GLY A 9 -9.09 4.90 -6.15
CA GLY A 9 -9.16 5.78 -4.99
C GLY A 9 -9.71 5.06 -3.76
N ARG A 10 -10.83 4.34 -3.89
CA ARG A 10 -11.35 3.47 -2.81
C ARG A 10 -10.34 2.41 -2.41
N GLY A 11 -9.66 1.79 -3.37
CA GLY A 11 -8.59 0.82 -3.10
C GLY A 11 -7.49 1.39 -2.20
N VAL A 12 -7.07 2.64 -2.41
CA VAL A 12 -6.11 3.28 -1.49
C VAL A 12 -6.76 3.59 -0.14
N GLY A 13 -7.99 4.12 -0.13
CA GLY A 13 -8.72 4.43 1.11
C GLY A 13 -8.93 3.21 2.02
N GLN A 14 -9.17 2.04 1.41
CA GLN A 14 -9.40 0.77 2.10
C GLN A 14 -8.17 0.28 2.89
N VAL A 15 -6.97 0.82 2.66
CA VAL A 15 -5.80 0.54 3.53
C VAL A 15 -6.08 0.95 4.98
N MET A 16 -6.87 2.02 5.18
CA MET A 16 -7.36 2.47 6.50
C MET A 16 -8.86 2.20 6.66
N PHE A 17 -9.40 1.22 5.92
CA PHE A 17 -10.81 0.84 5.92
C PHE A 17 -11.78 1.96 5.52
N GLN A 18 -11.32 2.92 4.72
CA GLN A 18 -12.15 4.01 4.19
C GLN A 18 -12.66 3.64 2.79
N ASN A 19 -13.93 3.25 2.66
CA ASN A 19 -14.58 3.03 1.35
C ASN A 19 -14.94 4.36 0.67
N ASN A 20 -14.00 5.29 0.59
CA ASN A 20 -14.18 6.62 0.06
C ASN A 20 -13.00 7.00 -0.86
N ALA A 21 -13.32 7.33 -2.12
CA ALA A 21 -12.31 7.66 -3.12
C ALA A 21 -11.58 8.99 -2.84
N LEU A 22 -12.25 9.96 -2.22
CA LEU A 22 -11.63 11.21 -1.79
C LEU A 22 -10.61 10.94 -0.68
N SER A 23 -10.96 10.13 0.32
CA SER A 23 -10.02 9.72 1.37
C SER A 23 -8.78 9.07 0.76
N GLY A 24 -8.94 8.10 -0.15
CA GLY A 24 -7.79 7.49 -0.81
C GLY A 24 -6.99 8.43 -1.71
N ALA A 25 -7.64 9.37 -2.40
CA ALA A 25 -6.94 10.41 -3.16
C ALA A 25 -6.11 11.31 -2.25
N LEU A 26 -6.65 11.68 -1.09
CA LEU A 26 -5.90 12.43 -0.09
C LEU A 26 -4.69 11.61 0.37
N MET A 27 -4.87 10.35 0.75
CA MET A 27 -3.76 9.48 1.16
C MET A 27 -2.67 9.38 0.10
N LEU A 28 -3.03 9.28 -1.19
CA LEU A 28 -2.07 9.33 -2.30
C LEU A 28 -1.30 10.65 -2.36
N VAL A 29 -1.95 11.80 -2.11
CA VAL A 29 -1.27 13.09 -2.02
C VAL A 29 -0.27 13.07 -0.85
N GLY A 30 -0.64 12.53 0.31
CA GLY A 30 0.27 12.34 1.44
C GLY A 30 1.51 11.50 1.08
N ILE A 31 1.32 10.38 0.38
CA ILE A 31 2.43 9.55 -0.12
C ILE A 31 3.27 10.32 -1.14
N LEU A 32 2.64 11.02 -2.09
CA LEU A 32 3.30 11.79 -3.15
C LEU A 32 4.19 12.91 -2.58
N LEU A 33 3.72 13.59 -1.54
CA LEU A 33 4.47 14.61 -0.82
C LEU A 33 5.69 14.05 -0.08
N ASN A 34 5.65 12.77 0.33
CA ASN A 34 6.80 12.09 0.92
C ASN A 34 7.76 11.53 -0.15
N SER A 35 7.23 10.87 -1.18
CA SER A 35 7.99 10.38 -2.33
C SER A 35 7.09 10.09 -3.52
N TRP A 36 7.38 10.74 -4.65
CA TRP A 36 6.67 10.50 -5.91
C TRP A 36 6.83 9.06 -6.42
N GLN A 37 7.99 8.43 -6.19
CA GLN A 37 8.24 7.04 -6.58
C GLN A 37 7.33 6.10 -5.81
N MET A 38 7.18 6.33 -4.50
CA MET A 38 6.29 5.54 -3.63
C MET A 38 4.83 5.67 -4.06
N ALA A 39 4.39 6.88 -4.40
CA ALA A 39 3.03 7.10 -4.89
C ALA A 39 2.76 6.36 -6.21
N LEU A 40 3.71 6.36 -7.15
CA LEU A 40 3.59 5.62 -8.39
C LEU A 40 3.53 4.11 -8.17
N LEU A 41 4.39 3.56 -7.31
CA LEU A 41 4.40 2.13 -7.00
C LEU A 41 3.11 1.70 -6.28
N ALA A 42 2.60 2.54 -5.36
CA ALA A 42 1.33 2.32 -4.69
C ALA A 42 0.16 2.22 -5.69
N VAL A 43 0.09 3.16 -6.64
CA VAL A 43 -0.92 3.14 -7.70
C VAL A 43 -0.73 1.94 -8.62
N ALA A 44 0.50 1.61 -9.00
CA ALA A 44 0.79 0.46 -9.86
C ALA A 44 0.32 -0.85 -9.23
N GLY A 45 0.68 -1.10 -7.96
CA GLY A 45 0.25 -2.29 -7.24
C GLY A 45 -1.27 -2.40 -7.10
N ASN A 46 -1.95 -1.27 -6.82
CA ASN A 46 -3.42 -1.18 -6.78
C ASN A 46 -4.06 -1.51 -8.13
N VAL A 47 -3.55 -0.94 -9.22
CA VAL A 47 -4.02 -1.22 -10.58
C VAL A 47 -3.86 -2.69 -10.90
N ILE A 48 -2.68 -3.26 -10.65
CA ILE A 48 -2.39 -4.66 -10.94
C ILE A 48 -3.32 -5.58 -10.14
N SER A 49 -3.44 -5.39 -8.84
CA SER A 49 -4.27 -6.23 -7.98
C SER A 49 -5.76 -6.15 -8.35
N THR A 50 -6.24 -4.95 -8.70
CA THR A 50 -7.61 -4.70 -9.18
C THR A 50 -7.88 -5.38 -10.53
N LEU A 51 -6.94 -5.25 -11.48
CA LEU A 51 -7.05 -5.91 -12.79
C LEU A 51 -7.01 -7.43 -12.65
N THR A 52 -6.16 -7.97 -11.78
CA THR A 52 -6.11 -9.41 -11.48
C THR A 52 -7.46 -9.91 -10.96
N ALA A 53 -8.13 -9.14 -10.10
CA ALA A 53 -9.47 -9.49 -9.62
C ALA A 53 -10.52 -9.47 -10.75
N TYR A 54 -10.46 -8.49 -11.65
CA TYR A 54 -11.33 -8.44 -12.82
C TYR A 54 -11.12 -9.62 -13.77
N ILE A 55 -9.86 -9.93 -14.10
CA ILE A 55 -9.49 -11.05 -14.98
C ILE A 55 -9.90 -12.38 -14.36
N SER A 56 -9.77 -12.52 -13.03
CA SER A 56 -10.14 -13.73 -12.30
C SER A 56 -11.65 -13.87 -12.05
N GLY A 57 -12.47 -12.92 -12.50
CA GLY A 57 -13.94 -12.99 -12.36
C GLY A 57 -14.43 -12.87 -10.93
N TYR A 58 -13.73 -12.14 -10.06
CA TYR A 58 -14.15 -11.94 -8.67
C TYR A 58 -15.36 -11.00 -8.57
N SER A 59 -15.99 -10.94 -7.38
CA SER A 59 -17.18 -10.13 -7.13
C SER A 59 -16.98 -8.69 -7.61
N ARG A 60 -17.84 -8.24 -8.53
CA ARG A 60 -17.77 -6.86 -9.03
C ARG A 60 -18.11 -5.84 -7.95
N GLU A 61 -18.95 -6.21 -6.98
CA GLU A 61 -19.28 -5.36 -5.85
C GLU A 61 -18.04 -5.10 -4.98
N ASP A 62 -17.32 -6.15 -4.60
CA ASP A 62 -16.09 -6.05 -3.82
C ASP A 62 -15.01 -5.25 -4.55
N ILE A 63 -14.88 -5.47 -5.87
CA ILE A 63 -13.98 -4.69 -6.71
C ILE A 63 -14.40 -3.21 -6.72
N ASN A 64 -15.69 -2.90 -6.89
CA ASN A 64 -16.19 -1.53 -6.91
C ASN A 64 -15.98 -0.80 -5.56
N ASN A 65 -15.96 -1.56 -4.46
CA ASN A 65 -15.66 -1.11 -3.10
C ASN A 65 -14.15 -1.04 -2.80
N GLY A 66 -13.28 -1.37 -3.76
CA GLY A 66 -11.82 -1.26 -3.61
C GLY A 66 -11.17 -2.39 -2.79
N LEU A 67 -11.89 -3.45 -2.45
CA LEU A 67 -11.42 -4.50 -1.53
C LEU A 67 -10.26 -5.34 -2.10
N TYR A 68 -10.09 -5.37 -3.42
CA TYR A 68 -8.95 -6.03 -4.07
C TYR A 68 -7.80 -5.06 -4.45
N GLY A 69 -7.94 -3.75 -4.19
CA GLY A 69 -6.94 -2.73 -4.52
C GLY A 69 -5.94 -2.43 -3.39
N PHE A 70 -6.39 -2.51 -2.13
CA PHE A 70 -5.60 -2.03 -1.00
C PHE A 70 -4.39 -2.89 -0.66
N ASN A 71 -4.52 -4.22 -0.74
CA ASN A 71 -3.38 -5.13 -0.53
C ASN A 71 -2.31 -4.90 -1.61
N GLY A 72 -2.70 -4.71 -2.87
CA GLY A 72 -1.77 -4.33 -3.95
C GLY A 72 -1.11 -2.97 -3.73
N THR A 73 -1.85 -1.99 -3.20
CA THR A 73 -1.30 -0.68 -2.82
C THR A 73 -0.13 -0.84 -1.85
N LEU A 74 -0.33 -1.62 -0.79
CA LEU A 74 0.71 -1.90 0.22
C LEU A 74 1.87 -2.70 -0.35
N VAL A 75 1.64 -3.67 -1.25
CA VAL A 75 2.71 -4.39 -1.96
C VAL A 75 3.59 -3.42 -2.74
N GLY A 76 3.00 -2.50 -3.51
CA GLY A 76 3.76 -1.52 -4.28
C GLY A 76 4.63 -0.62 -3.40
N ILE A 77 4.08 -0.15 -2.29
CA ILE A 77 4.82 0.62 -1.28
C ILE A 77 5.96 -0.23 -0.69
N ALA A 78 5.70 -1.47 -0.29
CA ALA A 78 6.72 -2.34 0.28
C ALA A 78 7.89 -2.60 -0.69
N VAL A 79 7.61 -2.78 -1.98
CA VAL A 79 8.66 -2.89 -3.01
C VAL A 79 9.52 -1.63 -3.04
N GLY A 80 8.93 -0.44 -2.97
CA GLY A 80 9.68 0.82 -2.94
C GLY A 80 10.48 1.05 -1.66
N VAL A 81 10.06 0.47 -0.53
CA VAL A 81 10.78 0.58 0.76
C VAL A 81 11.91 -0.43 0.87
N PHE A 82 11.67 -1.69 0.50
CA PHE A 82 12.60 -2.79 0.77
C PHE A 82 13.49 -3.15 -0.41
N MET A 83 13.19 -2.66 -1.61
CA MET A 83 13.91 -3.05 -2.82
C MET A 83 14.36 -1.84 -3.64
N SER A 84 15.49 -1.97 -4.32
CA SER A 84 15.92 -1.00 -5.32
C SER A 84 14.94 -1.02 -6.50
N VAL A 85 14.48 0.15 -6.95
CA VAL A 85 13.54 0.26 -8.07
C VAL A 85 14.27 -0.03 -9.38
N THR A 86 14.12 -1.26 -9.86
CA THR A 86 14.74 -1.81 -11.06
C THR A 86 13.69 -2.60 -11.83
N VAL A 87 13.98 -2.98 -13.08
CA VAL A 87 13.07 -3.83 -13.86
C VAL A 87 12.75 -5.14 -13.11
N GLY A 88 13.74 -5.71 -12.40
CA GLY A 88 13.55 -6.92 -11.60
C GLY A 88 12.55 -6.73 -10.47
N SER A 89 12.66 -5.65 -9.68
CA SER A 89 11.71 -5.39 -8.59
C SER A 89 10.31 -5.01 -9.10
N LEU A 90 10.19 -4.41 -10.29
CA LEU A 90 8.88 -4.16 -10.91
C LEU A 90 8.19 -5.46 -11.37
N ILE A 91 8.93 -6.45 -11.87
CA ILE A 91 8.38 -7.78 -12.18
C ILE A 91 7.85 -8.42 -10.89
N TRP A 92 8.64 -8.35 -9.82
CA TRP A 92 8.25 -8.86 -8.51
C TRP A 92 7.05 -8.12 -7.90
N LEU A 93 6.92 -6.81 -8.12
CA LEU A 93 5.74 -6.03 -7.75
C LEU A 93 4.48 -6.60 -8.42
N VAL A 94 4.55 -6.89 -9.72
CA VAL A 94 3.41 -7.48 -10.45
C VAL A 94 3.04 -8.83 -9.86
N LEU A 95 4.02 -9.72 -9.68
CA LEU A 95 3.80 -11.07 -9.15
C LEU A 95 3.22 -11.04 -7.73
N ALA A 96 3.80 -10.24 -6.84
CA ALA A 96 3.35 -10.12 -5.46
C ALA A 96 1.96 -9.45 -5.35
N SER A 97 1.65 -8.48 -6.22
CA SER A 97 0.33 -7.85 -6.27
C SER A 97 -0.74 -8.86 -6.70
N CYS A 98 -0.48 -9.64 -7.75
CA CYS A 98 -1.36 -10.74 -8.17
C CYS A 98 -1.53 -11.80 -7.08
N LEU A 99 -0.43 -12.20 -6.43
CA LEU A 99 -0.45 -13.16 -5.33
C LEU A 99 -1.28 -12.65 -4.15
N SER A 100 -1.15 -11.37 -3.78
CA SER A 100 -1.96 -10.77 -2.72
C SER A 100 -3.46 -10.81 -3.05
N THR A 101 -3.86 -10.56 -4.30
CA THR A 101 -5.25 -10.69 -4.75
C THR A 101 -5.76 -12.13 -4.62
N TRP A 102 -4.93 -13.11 -4.99
CA TRP A 102 -5.28 -14.52 -4.89
C TRP A 102 -5.43 -14.97 -3.43
N ILE A 103 -4.50 -14.58 -2.55
CA ILE A 103 -4.58 -14.86 -1.11
C ILE A 103 -5.83 -14.19 -0.51
N ALA A 104 -6.14 -12.95 -0.90
CA ALA A 104 -7.35 -12.25 -0.45
C ALA A 104 -8.62 -13.03 -0.84
N ARG A 105 -8.67 -13.58 -2.05
CA ARG A 105 -9.77 -14.44 -2.47
C ARG A 105 -9.87 -15.71 -1.64
N LEU A 106 -8.75 -16.39 -1.42
CA LEU A 106 -8.72 -17.63 -0.63
C LEU A 106 -9.21 -17.39 0.80
N LEU A 107 -8.77 -16.32 1.46
CA LEU A 107 -9.23 -15.95 2.80
C LEU A 107 -10.72 -15.58 2.80
N GLY A 108 -11.19 -14.87 1.78
CA GLY A 108 -12.61 -14.52 1.63
C GLY A 108 -13.54 -15.74 1.46
N LEU A 109 -13.05 -16.86 0.93
CA LEU A 109 -13.84 -18.10 0.80
C LEU A 109 -14.07 -18.81 2.14
N GLN A 110 -13.22 -18.57 3.14
CA GLN A 110 -13.26 -19.25 4.43
C GLN A 110 -14.45 -18.78 5.30
N ARG A 111 -14.99 -17.58 5.02
CA ARG A 111 -16.10 -16.91 5.74
C ARG A 111 -15.91 -16.66 7.25
N PHE A 112 -14.85 -17.19 7.88
CA PHE A 112 -14.64 -17.06 9.34
C PHE A 112 -14.02 -15.73 9.76
N LEU A 113 -13.05 -15.20 9.00
CA LEU A 113 -12.41 -13.92 9.29
C LEU A 113 -12.23 -13.07 8.02
N PRO A 114 -12.39 -11.75 8.11
CA PRO A 114 -11.97 -10.85 7.04
C PRO A 114 -10.44 -10.91 6.88
N GLY A 115 -9.97 -10.98 5.63
CA GLY A 115 -8.53 -11.11 5.35
C GLY A 115 -7.69 -9.90 5.77
N PHE A 116 -8.29 -8.72 5.95
CA PHE A 116 -7.60 -7.47 6.26
C PHE A 116 -6.32 -7.30 5.41
N THR A 117 -5.19 -6.96 6.02
CA THR A 117 -3.87 -6.80 5.37
C THR A 117 -3.04 -8.10 5.36
N ALA A 118 -3.59 -9.24 5.81
CA ALA A 118 -2.88 -10.52 5.76
C ALA A 118 -2.46 -10.93 4.34
N PRO A 119 -3.27 -10.73 3.27
CA PRO A 119 -2.84 -11.02 1.91
C PRO A 119 -1.59 -10.26 1.49
N PHE A 120 -1.50 -8.98 1.85
CA PHE A 120 -0.32 -8.15 1.65
C PHE A 120 0.89 -8.71 2.42
N ILE A 121 0.74 -8.96 3.73
CA ILE A 121 1.83 -9.43 4.59
C ILE A 121 2.43 -10.73 4.05
N LEU A 122 1.56 -11.71 3.75
CA LEU A 122 1.99 -13.01 3.24
C LEU A 122 2.66 -12.89 1.87
N ALA A 123 2.10 -12.09 0.95
CA ALA A 123 2.70 -11.88 -0.36
C ALA A 123 4.09 -11.24 -0.26
N VAL A 124 4.26 -10.22 0.59
CA VAL A 124 5.56 -9.55 0.79
C VAL A 124 6.56 -10.44 1.52
N TRP A 125 6.14 -11.23 2.51
CA TRP A 125 7.04 -12.18 3.16
C TRP A 125 7.59 -13.21 2.18
N ILE A 126 6.72 -13.78 1.33
CA ILE A 126 7.15 -14.71 0.28
C ILE A 126 8.10 -14.00 -0.69
N LEU A 127 7.74 -12.80 -1.15
CA LEU A 127 8.58 -12.00 -2.05
C LEU A 127 9.97 -11.76 -1.46
N LEU A 128 10.05 -11.24 -0.24
CA LEU A 128 11.31 -10.90 0.41
C LEU A 128 12.13 -12.15 0.72
N ALA A 129 11.51 -13.25 1.14
CA ALA A 129 12.21 -14.52 1.37
C ALA A 129 12.84 -15.06 0.08
N VAL A 130 12.08 -15.06 -1.03
CA VAL A 130 12.58 -15.50 -2.33
C VAL A 130 13.70 -14.58 -2.84
N CYS A 131 13.53 -13.27 -2.74
CA CYS A 131 14.56 -12.31 -3.16
C CYS A 131 15.81 -12.38 -2.27
N ALA A 132 15.68 -12.55 -0.96
CA ALA A 132 16.82 -12.71 -0.06
C ALA A 132 17.64 -13.95 -0.43
N TRP A 133 16.98 -15.04 -0.82
CA TRP A 133 17.63 -16.29 -1.18
C TRP A 133 18.23 -16.28 -2.59
N MET A 134 17.52 -15.73 -3.59
CA MET A 134 17.90 -15.82 -5.01
C MET A 134 18.52 -14.54 -5.59
N PHE A 135 18.12 -13.37 -5.09
CA PHE A 135 18.44 -12.06 -5.67
C PHE A 135 18.74 -11.00 -4.59
N PRO A 136 19.70 -11.25 -3.66
CA PRO A 136 19.94 -10.37 -2.51
C PRO A 136 20.31 -8.94 -2.92
N ALA A 137 20.91 -8.76 -4.11
CA ALA A 137 21.25 -7.44 -4.67
C ALA A 137 20.03 -6.54 -4.94
N LEU A 138 18.81 -7.10 -5.00
CA LEU A 138 17.59 -6.30 -5.13
C LEU A 138 17.17 -5.66 -3.81
N LEU A 139 17.56 -6.23 -2.66
CA LEU A 139 17.13 -5.77 -1.34
C LEU A 139 17.96 -4.58 -0.88
N LEU A 140 17.29 -3.57 -0.32
CA LEU A 140 17.96 -2.43 0.31
C LEU A 140 18.40 -2.82 1.73
N SER A 141 19.63 -2.44 2.10
CA SER A 141 20.12 -2.59 3.47
C SER A 141 19.52 -1.52 4.39
N SER A 142 19.20 -1.88 5.63
CA SER A 142 18.78 -0.91 6.66
C SER A 142 19.95 0.01 7.00
N GLY A 143 19.79 1.32 6.79
CA GLY A 143 20.75 2.33 7.27
C GLY A 143 20.53 2.65 8.75
N ASP A 144 21.61 3.00 9.47
CA ASP A 144 21.54 3.40 10.87
C ASP A 144 20.81 4.74 11.03
N ALA A 145 19.72 4.75 11.79
CA ALA A 145 18.97 5.96 12.09
C ALA A 145 19.64 6.73 13.24
N SER A 146 20.22 7.90 12.94
CA SER A 146 20.68 8.86 13.96
C SER A 146 19.49 9.70 14.44
N GLY A 147 19.17 9.62 15.73
CA GLY A 147 17.98 10.23 16.33
C GLY A 147 18.24 11.61 16.91
N GLU A 148 17.52 12.63 16.43
CA GLU A 148 17.41 13.93 17.10
C GLU A 148 16.12 13.99 17.93
N GLN A 149 16.26 14.43 19.18
CA GLN A 149 15.32 14.19 20.26
C GLN A 149 14.71 15.51 20.75
N SER A 150 13.75 16.07 19.98
CA SER A 150 12.94 17.20 20.45
C SER A 150 11.68 17.36 19.59
N LEU A 151 10.54 17.65 20.23
CA LEU A 151 9.15 17.55 19.75
C LEU A 151 8.63 16.10 19.56
N ALA A 152 8.67 15.30 20.64
CA ALA A 152 8.53 13.86 20.58
C ALA A 152 7.09 13.33 20.33
N PHE A 153 6.07 13.80 21.07
CA PHE A 153 4.78 13.09 21.07
C PHE A 153 3.96 13.28 19.79
N PHE A 154 3.65 14.53 19.40
CA PHE A 154 2.81 14.78 18.22
C PHE A 154 3.46 14.29 16.93
N ARG A 155 4.78 14.47 16.82
CA ARG A 155 5.58 13.93 15.72
C ARG A 155 5.53 12.40 15.71
N ALA A 156 5.79 11.75 16.84
CA ALA A 156 5.72 10.29 16.92
C ALA A 156 4.31 9.79 16.60
N PHE A 157 3.26 10.41 17.13
CA PHE A 157 1.88 10.08 16.83
C PHE A 157 1.60 10.15 15.32
N SER A 158 1.92 11.27 14.68
CA SER A 158 1.73 11.44 13.24
C SER A 158 2.54 10.44 12.41
N LEU A 159 3.79 10.17 12.82
CA LEU A 159 4.65 9.19 12.15
C LEU A 159 4.10 7.77 12.32
N ASN A 160 3.55 7.39 13.48
CA ASN A 160 2.92 6.08 13.67
C ASN A 160 1.77 5.85 12.68
N ILE A 161 0.95 6.87 12.42
CA ILE A 161 -0.12 6.76 11.41
C ILE A 161 0.47 6.66 9.99
N GLY A 162 1.46 7.49 9.64
CA GLY A 162 2.14 7.43 8.35
C GLY A 162 2.81 6.08 8.07
N GLN A 163 3.32 5.42 9.11
CA GLN A 163 3.99 4.12 9.02
C GLN A 163 3.04 2.97 8.65
N VAL A 164 1.73 3.12 8.78
CA VAL A 164 0.77 2.14 8.23
C VAL A 164 0.96 1.97 6.71
N MET A 165 1.39 3.03 6.03
CA MET A 165 1.77 3.02 4.61
C MET A 165 3.28 3.18 4.41
N PHE A 166 4.10 2.85 5.40
CA PHE A 166 5.57 2.97 5.36
C PHE A 166 6.08 4.39 5.05
N GLN A 167 5.35 5.43 5.45
CA GLN A 167 5.77 6.82 5.27
C GLN A 167 6.38 7.34 6.59
N GLY A 168 7.69 7.60 6.62
CA GLY A 168 8.38 7.98 7.87
C GLY A 168 9.67 8.80 7.78
N SER A 169 10.10 9.20 6.57
CA SER A 169 11.43 9.78 6.35
C SER A 169 11.47 11.30 6.16
N SER A 170 10.34 12.01 6.03
CA SER A 170 10.36 13.45 5.75
C SER A 170 9.24 14.20 6.48
N ILE A 171 9.61 15.10 7.38
CA ILE A 171 8.69 16.12 7.90
C ILE A 171 8.68 17.29 6.91
N GLY A 172 7.91 17.07 5.85
CA GLY A 172 7.24 18.13 5.10
C GLY A 172 5.73 18.10 5.41
N PRO A 173 4.86 18.65 4.54
CA PRO A 173 3.41 18.87 4.75
C PRO A 173 2.57 17.64 5.14
N VAL A 174 3.16 16.44 5.21
CA VAL A 174 2.56 15.17 5.62
C VAL A 174 1.89 15.24 7.00
N CYS A 175 2.46 15.96 7.98
CA CYS A 175 1.84 16.14 9.31
C CYS A 175 0.56 17.01 9.26
N SER A 176 0.55 18.06 8.43
CA SER A 176 -0.64 18.92 8.23
C SER A 176 -1.72 18.19 7.43
N PHE A 177 -1.30 17.37 6.47
CA PHE A 177 -2.18 16.62 5.60
C PHE A 177 -2.89 15.45 6.33
N PHE A 178 -2.18 14.74 7.21
CA PHE A 178 -2.78 13.70 8.06
C PHE A 178 -3.77 14.28 9.10
N TRP A 179 -3.57 15.52 9.54
CA TRP A 179 -4.52 16.23 10.40
C TRP A 179 -5.79 16.62 9.65
N GLU A 180 -5.69 17.15 8.43
CA GLU A 180 -6.86 17.42 7.58
C GLU A 180 -7.64 16.15 7.23
N PHE A 181 -6.94 15.03 7.01
CA PHE A 181 -7.53 13.71 6.74
C PHE A 181 -8.47 13.21 7.85
N TRP A 182 -8.20 13.53 9.12
CA TRP A 182 -9.08 13.19 10.25
C TRP A 182 -10.12 14.28 10.60
N SER A 183 -9.90 15.52 10.15
CA SER A 183 -10.88 16.61 10.31
C SER A 183 -12.00 16.55 9.26
N ILE A 184 -11.77 15.90 8.11
CA ILE A 184 -12.82 15.65 7.12
C ILE A 184 -13.67 14.49 7.63
N ARG A 185 -14.75 14.82 8.36
CA ARG A 185 -15.85 13.89 8.54
C ARG A 185 -16.41 13.56 7.15
N VAL A 186 -16.16 12.35 6.68
CA VAL A 186 -17.04 11.66 5.73
C VAL A 186 -18.20 11.08 6.54
#